data_AF-A0A100VZ14-F1
#
_entry.id   AF-A0A100VZ14-F1
#
_cell.length_a   1.000
_cell.length_b   1.000
_cell.length_c   1.000
_cell.angle_alpha   90.00
_cell.angle_beta   90.00
_cell.angle_gamma   90.00
#
_symmetry.space_group_name_H-M   'P 1'
#
loop_
_entity.id
_entity.type
_entity.pdbx_description
1 polymer ?
#
loop_
_entity_poly.entity_id
_entity_poly.type
_entity_poly.pdbx_seq_one_letter_code
_entity_poly.pdbx_strand_id
1 'polypeptide(L)'
;MTAMRLLLAMAGIGLGVYGALLVWQNPPVIIVRILVWALVAVVVHDFVFAPLCAAMGWVGHRLIPAGSRSPIAVAGLCSVVLVLLAVPVYGRPGMRPDNATVLDRDYPLGLAVSLGVVWLSVLLYELLRRVLPVGEDDVVEHERAEQVDRQPEPR
;
A
#
# COMPACT_ATOMS: atom_id res chain seq x y z
N MET A 1 6.85 25.79 12.82
CA MET A 1 6.20 25.15 11.66
C MET A 1 6.70 25.69 10.31
N THR A 2 6.81 27.00 10.11
CA THR A 2 7.22 27.60 8.81
C THR A 2 8.67 27.30 8.42
N ALA A 3 9.62 27.33 9.36
CA ALA A 3 11.02 27.02 9.10
C ALA A 3 11.23 25.57 8.61
N MET A 4 10.59 24.59 9.26
CA MET A 4 10.64 23.19 8.83
C MET A 4 10.07 23.01 7.42
N ARG A 5 8.94 23.66 7.10
CA ARG A 5 8.35 23.63 5.76
C ARG A 5 9.28 24.24 4.71
N LEU A 6 9.92 25.36 5.01
CA LEU A 6 10.90 25.99 4.14
C LEU A 6 12.13 25.11 3.92
N LEU A 7 12.64 24.47 4.97
CA LEU A 7 13.76 23.53 4.86
C LEU A 7 13.40 22.33 3.98
N LEU A 8 12.23 21.73 4.19
CA LEU A 8 11.74 20.63 3.33
C LEU A 8 11.55 21.08 1.88
N ALA A 9 11.02 22.29 1.66
CA ALA A 9 10.85 22.84 0.32
C ALA A 9 12.20 23.07 -0.38
N MET A 10 13.17 23.68 0.30
CA MET A 10 14.52 23.90 -0.25
C MET A 10 15.24 22.57 -0.51
N ALA A 11 15.14 21.61 0.41
CA ALA A 11 15.71 20.28 0.24
C ALA A 11 15.09 19.56 -0.97
N GLY A 12 13.76 19.60 -1.10
CA GLY A 12 13.04 18.99 -2.23
C GLY A 12 13.41 19.63 -3.57
N ILE A 13 13.47 20.96 -3.63
CA ILE A 13 13.91 21.69 -4.84
C ILE A 13 15.37 21.36 -5.16
N GLY A 14 16.25 21.36 -4.16
CA GLY A 14 17.67 21.03 -4.32
C GLY A 14 17.87 19.62 -4.88
N LEU A 15 17.17 18.63 -4.30
CA LEU A 15 17.16 17.24 -4.79
C LEU A 15 16.59 17.14 -6.21
N GLY A 16 15.51 17.86 -6.51
CA GLY A 16 14.89 17.89 -7.83
C GLY A 16 15.83 18.46 -8.91
N VAL A 17 16.47 19.60 -8.62
CA VAL A 17 17.47 20.22 -9.52
C VAL A 17 18.67 19.29 -9.71
N TYR A 18 19.18 18.71 -8.62
CA TYR A 18 20.30 17.77 -8.68
C TYR A 18 19.95 16.54 -9.55
N GLY A 19 18.78 15.94 -9.34
CA GLY A 19 18.30 14.83 -10.16
C GLY A 19 18.14 15.20 -11.64
N ALA A 20 17.59 16.38 -11.95
CA ALA A 20 17.46 16.87 -13.31
C ALA A 20 18.83 17.05 -13.99
N LEU A 21 19.82 17.58 -13.27
CA LEU A 21 21.20 17.69 -13.77
C LEU A 21 21.81 16.31 -14.06
N LEU A 22 21.58 15.32 -13.20
CA LEU A 22 22.03 13.94 -13.43
C LEU A 22 21.40 13.34 -14.70
N VAL A 23 20.10 13.55 -14.90
CA VAL A 23 19.42 13.08 -16.12
C VAL A 23 19.98 13.79 -17.36
N TRP A 24 20.22 15.09 -17.29
CA TRP A 24 20.73 15.90 -18.39
C TRP A 24 22.13 15.48 -18.89
N GLN A 25 22.94 14.87 -18.01
CA GLN A 25 24.26 14.34 -18.37
C GLN A 25 24.21 13.08 -19.25
N ASN A 26 23.03 12.47 -19.43
CA ASN A 26 22.88 11.28 -20.25
C ASN A 26 22.75 11.62 -21.75
N PRO A 27 23.16 10.71 -22.66
CA PRO A 27 22.88 10.82 -24.08
C PRO A 27 21.37 11.00 -24.37
N PRO A 28 20.99 11.75 -25.44
CA PRO A 28 19.59 12.01 -25.77
C PRO A 28 18.71 10.77 -25.88
N VAL A 29 19.26 9.67 -26.40
CA VAL A 29 18.54 8.39 -26.51
C VAL A 29 18.13 7.82 -25.14
N ILE A 30 18.95 7.99 -24.11
CA ILE A 30 18.64 7.54 -22.75
C ILE A 30 17.57 8.43 -22.14
N ILE A 31 17.67 9.75 -22.34
CA ILE A 31 16.66 10.71 -21.86
C ILE A 31 15.29 10.37 -22.45
N VAL A 32 15.21 10.13 -23.77
CA VAL A 32 13.97 9.72 -24.43
C VAL A 32 13.43 8.42 -23.85
N ARG A 33 14.29 7.41 -23.57
CA ARG A 33 13.85 6.15 -22.94
C ARG A 33 13.29 6.36 -21.53
N ILE A 34 13.91 7.23 -20.74
CA ILE A 34 13.43 7.59 -19.39
C ILE A 34 12.06 8.26 -19.50
N LEU A 35 11.90 9.22 -20.41
CA LEU A 35 10.63 9.92 -20.64
C LEU A 35 9.52 8.98 -21.10
N VAL A 36 9.82 8.09 -22.05
CA VAL A 36 8.88 7.07 -22.53
C VAL A 36 8.49 6.14 -21.39
N TRP A 37 9.45 5.65 -20.60
CA TRP A 37 9.17 4.79 -19.46
C TRP A 37 8.28 5.50 -18.43
N ALA A 38 8.60 6.76 -18.09
CA ALA A 38 7.81 7.55 -17.15
C ALA A 38 6.38 7.79 -17.66
N LEU A 39 6.23 8.14 -18.94
CA LEU A 39 4.92 8.33 -19.55
C LEU A 39 4.11 7.04 -19.56
N VAL A 40 4.71 5.92 -19.99
CA VAL A 40 4.05 4.62 -20.00
C VAL A 40 3.65 4.21 -18.58
N ALA A 41 4.52 4.43 -17.59
CA ALA A 41 4.21 4.14 -16.19
C ALA A 41 2.99 4.93 -15.70
N VAL A 42 2.91 6.23 -15.99
CA VAL A 42 1.75 7.07 -15.63
C VAL A 42 0.48 6.59 -16.34
N VAL A 43 0.56 6.33 -17.66
CA VAL A 43 -0.59 5.86 -18.43
C VAL A 43 -1.10 4.52 -17.89
N VAL A 44 -0.21 3.54 -17.66
CA VAL A 44 -0.60 2.25 -17.09
C VAL A 44 -1.15 2.42 -15.69
N HIS A 45 -0.57 3.29 -14.86
CA HIS A 45 -1.08 3.57 -13.52
C HIS A 45 -2.51 4.10 -13.54
N ASP A 46 -2.77 5.16 -14.32
CA ASP A 46 -4.05 5.86 -14.27
C ASP A 46 -5.16 5.13 -15.03
N PHE A 47 -4.82 4.44 -16.12
CA PHE A 47 -5.81 3.73 -16.94
C PHE A 47 -5.97 2.25 -16.58
N VAL A 48 -5.05 1.66 -15.81
CA VAL A 48 -5.13 0.23 -15.43
C VAL A 48 -5.22 0.09 -13.91
N PHE A 49 -4.25 0.59 -13.16
CA PHE A 49 -4.23 0.38 -11.71
C PHE A 49 -5.35 1.13 -11.01
N ALA A 50 -5.55 2.42 -11.29
CA ALA A 50 -6.61 3.20 -10.68
C ALA A 50 -8.02 2.60 -10.89
N PRO A 51 -8.46 2.24 -12.12
CA PRO A 51 -9.77 1.62 -12.31
C PRO A 51 -9.86 0.21 -11.71
N LEU A 52 -8.78 -0.59 -11.74
CA LEU A 52 -8.77 -1.89 -11.05
C LEU A 52 -8.93 -1.74 -9.54
N CYS A 53 -8.20 -0.81 -8.92
CA CYS A 53 -8.34 -0.51 -7.49
C CYS A 53 -9.75 -0.01 -7.15
N ALA A 54 -10.32 0.87 -7.97
CA ALA A 54 -11.68 1.35 -7.81
C ALA A 54 -12.71 0.21 -7.92
N ALA A 55 -12.56 -0.66 -8.92
CA ALA A 55 -13.43 -1.82 -9.11
C ALA A 55 -13.31 -2.81 -7.94
N MET A 56 -12.09 -3.12 -7.49
CA MET A 56 -11.87 -3.98 -6.32
C MET A 56 -12.45 -3.37 -5.03
N GLY A 57 -12.28 -2.07 -4.83
CA GLY A 57 -12.89 -1.36 -3.70
C GLY A 57 -14.42 -1.40 -3.74
N TRP A 58 -15.01 -1.21 -4.92
CA TRP A 58 -16.46 -1.28 -5.13
C TRP A 58 -17.00 -2.70 -4.90
N VAL A 59 -16.36 -3.72 -5.49
CA VAL A 59 -16.71 -5.14 -5.30
C VAL A 59 -16.55 -5.52 -3.83
N GLY A 60 -15.43 -5.15 -3.21
CA GLY A 60 -15.16 -5.40 -1.81
C GLY A 60 -16.21 -4.76 -0.90
N HIS A 61 -16.63 -3.53 -1.19
CA HIS A 61 -17.71 -2.88 -0.46
C HIS A 61 -19.04 -3.65 -0.55
N ARG A 62 -19.33 -4.28 -1.71
CA ARG A 62 -20.59 -4.99 -1.95
C ARG A 62 -20.60 -6.42 -1.42
N LEU A 63 -19.46 -7.11 -1.42
CA LEU A 63 -19.35 -8.53 -1.05
C LEU A 63 -18.88 -8.75 0.39
N ILE A 64 -18.11 -7.81 0.96
CA ILE A 64 -17.46 -8.01 2.27
C ILE A 64 -18.25 -7.30 3.38
N PRO A 65 -18.60 -8.01 4.48
CA PRO A 65 -19.23 -7.42 5.65
C PRO A 65 -18.42 -6.26 6.23
N ALA A 66 -19.08 -5.19 6.68
CA ALA A 66 -18.42 -3.95 7.13
C ALA A 66 -17.33 -4.19 8.19
N GLY A 67 -17.54 -5.14 9.11
CA GLY A 67 -16.57 -5.50 10.13
C GLY A 67 -15.25 -6.02 9.56
N SER A 68 -15.27 -6.78 8.46
CA SER A 68 -14.10 -7.49 7.94
C SER A 68 -13.40 -6.76 6.78
N ARG A 69 -13.90 -5.59 6.36
CA ARG A 69 -13.36 -4.86 5.20
C ARG A 69 -11.91 -4.43 5.38
N SER A 70 -11.58 -3.86 6.54
CA SER A 70 -10.22 -3.38 6.83
C SER A 70 -9.16 -4.49 6.80
N PRO A 71 -9.29 -5.59 7.57
CA PRO A 71 -8.27 -6.65 7.55
C PRO A 71 -8.15 -7.33 6.18
N ILE A 72 -9.27 -7.52 5.46
CA ILE A 72 -9.25 -8.09 4.11
C ILE A 72 -8.57 -7.14 3.11
N ALA A 73 -8.81 -5.83 3.20
CA ALA A 73 -8.15 -4.84 2.34
C ALA A 73 -6.63 -4.82 2.55
N VAL A 74 -6.18 -4.89 3.81
CA VAL A 74 -4.75 -4.96 4.15
C VAL A 74 -4.14 -6.25 3.60
N ALA A 75 -4.78 -7.40 3.79
CA ALA A 75 -4.29 -8.66 3.25
C ALA A 75 -4.26 -8.69 1.72
N GLY A 76 -5.25 -8.08 1.07
CA GLY A 76 -5.26 -7.87 -0.38
C GLY A 76 -4.06 -7.04 -0.84
N LEU A 77 -3.79 -5.91 -0.19
CA LEU A 77 -2.63 -5.06 -0.48
C LEU A 77 -1.31 -5.82 -0.28
N CYS A 78 -1.14 -6.50 0.85
CA CYS A 78 0.02 -7.34 1.13
C CYS A 78 0.20 -8.42 0.04
N SER A 79 -0.88 -9.06 -0.40
CA SER A 79 -0.84 -10.08 -1.45
C SER A 79 -0.35 -9.50 -2.77
N VAL A 80 -0.85 -8.33 -3.19
CA VAL A 80 -0.39 -7.65 -4.41
C VAL A 80 1.10 -7.33 -4.32
N VAL A 81 1.56 -6.78 -3.20
CA VAL A 81 2.99 -6.45 -2.99
C VAL A 81 3.85 -7.71 -3.06
N LEU A 82 3.45 -8.79 -2.39
CA LEU A 82 4.17 -10.06 -2.41
C LEU A 82 4.26 -10.64 -3.83
N VAL A 83 3.17 -10.60 -4.60
CA VAL A 83 3.17 -11.05 -5.99
C VAL A 83 4.11 -10.20 -6.84
N LEU A 84 4.06 -8.86 -6.73
CA LEU A 84 4.94 -7.96 -7.47
C LEU A 84 6.42 -8.19 -7.15
N LEU A 85 6.75 -8.43 -5.87
CA LEU A 85 8.11 -8.76 -5.45
C LEU A 85 8.57 -10.13 -5.97
N ALA A 86 7.65 -11.08 -6.16
CA ALA A 86 7.97 -12.40 -6.67
C ALA A 86 8.22 -12.40 -8.18
N VAL A 87 7.58 -11.51 -8.97
CA VAL A 87 7.72 -11.46 -10.45
C VAL A 87 9.16 -11.61 -10.97
N PRO A 88 10.16 -10.83 -10.51
CA PRO A 88 11.52 -10.91 -11.06
C PRO A 88 12.24 -12.23 -10.78
N VAL A 89 11.83 -12.96 -9.74
CA VAL A 89 12.51 -14.17 -9.25
C VAL A 89 11.71 -15.46 -9.46
N TYR A 90 10.42 -15.35 -9.80
CA TYR A 90 9.48 -16.47 -9.83
C TYR A 90 9.94 -17.59 -10.76
N GLY A 91 10.35 -17.24 -11.99
CA GLY A 91 10.87 -18.18 -12.99
C GLY A 91 12.38 -18.44 -12.87
N ARG A 92 13.03 -17.91 -11.84
CA ARG A 92 14.49 -17.98 -11.63
C ARG A 92 15.31 -17.67 -12.89
N PRO A 93 15.02 -16.55 -13.59
CA PRO A 93 15.69 -16.23 -14.85
C PRO A 93 17.19 -16.03 -14.62
N GLY A 94 18.03 -16.80 -15.32
CA GLY A 94 19.49 -16.73 -15.20
C GLY A 94 20.10 -17.60 -14.10
N MET A 95 19.32 -18.51 -13.49
CA MET A 95 19.86 -19.52 -12.58
C MET A 95 20.90 -20.39 -13.31
N ARG A 96 22.05 -20.60 -12.66
CA ARG A 96 23.11 -21.48 -13.17
C ARG A 96 23.42 -22.57 -12.14
N PRO A 97 23.57 -23.85 -12.55
CA PRO A 97 23.78 -24.97 -11.62
C PRO A 97 25.07 -24.87 -10.79
N ASP A 98 26.05 -24.12 -11.29
CA ASP A 98 27.36 -23.88 -10.68
C ASP A 98 27.38 -22.68 -9.73
N ASN A 99 26.27 -21.95 -9.58
CA ASN A 99 26.20 -20.73 -8.80
C ASN A 99 24.97 -20.70 -7.87
N ALA A 100 25.12 -21.27 -6.67
CA ALA A 100 24.12 -21.30 -5.61
C ALA A 100 23.92 -19.93 -4.93
N THR A 101 23.52 -18.93 -5.72
CA THR A 101 23.16 -17.59 -5.27
C THR A 101 21.67 -17.50 -4.96
N VAL A 102 21.15 -16.28 -4.79
CA VAL A 102 19.77 -15.94 -4.43
C VAL A 102 18.73 -16.80 -5.17
N LEU A 103 18.97 -17.17 -6.44
CA LEU A 103 18.04 -17.92 -7.29
C LEU A 103 17.89 -19.43 -6.97
N ASP A 104 18.63 -19.99 -6.03
CA ASP A 104 18.55 -21.42 -5.68
C ASP A 104 17.27 -21.77 -4.88
N ARG A 105 16.53 -20.78 -4.40
CA ARG A 105 15.36 -20.97 -3.52
C ARG A 105 14.08 -21.28 -4.27
N ASP A 106 13.19 -22.02 -3.62
CA ASP A 106 11.82 -22.25 -4.10
C ASP A 106 10.92 -21.02 -3.90
N TYR A 107 10.95 -20.12 -4.87
CA TYR A 107 10.13 -18.90 -4.89
C TYR A 107 8.62 -19.15 -5.01
N PRO A 108 8.13 -20.09 -5.84
CA PRO A 108 6.72 -20.47 -5.81
C PRO A 108 6.26 -20.92 -4.42
N LEU A 109 7.03 -21.78 -3.75
CA LEU A 109 6.72 -22.22 -2.39
C LEU A 109 6.79 -21.05 -1.39
N GLY A 110 7.84 -20.23 -1.48
CA GLY A 110 8.02 -19.05 -0.62
C GLY A 110 6.85 -18.08 -0.73
N LEU A 111 6.41 -17.77 -1.96
CA LEU A 111 5.26 -16.92 -2.22
C LEU A 111 3.97 -17.56 -1.66
N ALA A 112 3.75 -18.85 -1.90
CA ALA A 112 2.56 -19.55 -1.39
C ALA A 112 2.51 -19.52 0.15
N VAL A 113 3.63 -19.76 0.82
CA VAL A 113 3.73 -19.68 2.29
C VAL A 113 3.48 -18.27 2.77
N SER A 114 4.09 -17.24 2.17
CA SER A 114 3.88 -15.84 2.56
C SER A 114 2.42 -15.42 2.40
N LEU A 115 1.78 -15.77 1.29
CA LEU A 115 0.34 -15.53 1.10
C LEU A 115 -0.49 -16.27 2.14
N GLY A 116 -0.17 -17.54 2.40
CA GLY A 116 -0.82 -18.35 3.43
C GLY A 116 -0.76 -17.69 4.81
N VAL A 117 0.41 -17.17 5.20
CA VAL A 117 0.60 -16.44 6.47
C VAL A 117 -0.25 -15.18 6.53
N VAL A 118 -0.24 -14.36 5.47
CA VAL A 118 -1.04 -13.12 5.41
C VAL A 118 -2.53 -13.41 5.61
N TRP A 119 -3.08 -14.40 4.90
CA TRP A 119 -4.50 -14.74 5.01
C TRP A 119 -4.83 -15.45 6.31
N LEU A 120 -3.91 -16.27 6.85
CA LEU A 120 -4.07 -16.85 8.18
C LEU A 120 -4.16 -15.77 9.26
N SER A 121 -3.38 -14.69 9.16
CA SER A 121 -3.48 -13.55 10.10
C SER A 121 -4.85 -12.89 10.06
N VAL A 122 -5.50 -12.77 8.89
CA VAL A 122 -6.88 -12.27 8.78
C VAL A 122 -7.86 -13.20 9.47
N LEU A 123 -7.78 -14.50 9.20
CA LEU A 123 -8.67 -15.49 9.82
C LEU A 123 -8.53 -15.49 11.34
N LEU A 124 -7.30 -15.41 11.84
CA LEU A 124 -7.02 -15.33 13.26
C LEU A 124 -7.56 -14.03 13.87
N TYR A 125 -7.38 -12.89 13.21
CA TYR A 125 -7.91 -11.61 13.66
C TYR A 125 -9.44 -11.63 13.76
N GLU A 126 -10.13 -12.15 12.74
CA GLU A 126 -11.60 -12.28 12.73
C GLU A 126 -12.09 -13.24 13.82
N LEU A 127 -11.38 -14.36 14.05
CA LEU A 127 -11.70 -15.29 15.12
C LEU A 127 -11.55 -14.63 16.49
N LEU A 128 -10.43 -13.94 16.72
CA LEU A 128 -10.17 -13.24 17.98
C LEU A 128 -11.20 -12.15 18.24
N ARG A 129 -11.59 -11.38 17.21
CA ARG A 129 -12.64 -10.37 17.32
C ARG A 129 -14.00 -10.95 17.70
N ARG A 130 -14.33 -12.16 17.23
CA ARG A 130 -15.58 -12.85 17.59
C ARG A 130 -15.55 -13.41 19.02
N VAL A 131 -14.37 -13.82 19.50
CA VAL A 131 -14.20 -14.50 20.79
C VAL A 131 -13.93 -13.51 21.93
N LEU A 132 -13.24 -12.39 21.66
CA LEU A 132 -13.05 -11.31 22.63
C LEU A 132 -14.16 -10.26 22.43
N PRO A 133 -15.14 -10.15 23.33
CA PRO A 133 -16.06 -9.02 23.35
C PRO A 133 -15.26 -7.77 23.72
N VAL A 134 -14.75 -7.07 22.72
CA VAL A 134 -14.20 -5.73 22.91
C VAL A 134 -15.39 -4.82 23.20
N GLY A 135 -15.61 -4.53 24.48
CA GLY A 135 -16.63 -3.59 24.96
C GLY A 135 -16.23 -2.18 24.55
N GLU A 136 -16.60 -1.78 23.36
CA GLU A 136 -16.26 -0.49 22.78
C GLU A 136 -17.51 0.06 22.11
N ASP A 137 -18.45 0.56 22.93
CA ASP A 137 -19.52 1.47 22.47
C ASP A 137 -20.23 2.24 23.63
N ASP A 138 -20.05 1.88 24.91
CA ASP A 138 -20.78 2.59 26.00
C ASP A 138 -20.24 4.00 26.34
N VAL A 139 -18.98 4.31 26.04
CA VAL A 139 -18.33 5.55 26.56
C VAL A 139 -18.54 6.76 25.64
N VAL A 140 -18.71 6.56 24.33
CA VAL A 140 -18.80 7.65 23.34
C VAL A 140 -20.23 8.18 23.19
N GLU A 141 -21.23 7.35 23.49
CA GLU A 141 -22.64 7.74 23.35
C GLU A 141 -23.14 8.59 24.54
N HIS A 142 -22.56 8.40 25.73
CA HIS A 142 -22.93 9.18 26.93
C HIS A 142 -22.41 10.63 26.92
N GLU A 143 -21.20 10.91 26.42
CA GLU A 143 -20.67 12.28 26.39
C GLU A 143 -21.45 13.20 25.44
N ARG A 144 -22.01 12.66 24.36
CA ARG A 144 -22.73 13.47 23.37
C ARG A 144 -24.12 13.91 23.84
N ALA A 145 -24.75 13.14 24.72
CA ALA A 145 -26.06 13.47 25.28
C ALA A 145 -25.96 14.52 26.40
N GLU A 146 -24.94 14.44 27.27
CA GLU A 146 -24.79 15.38 28.39
C GLU A 146 -24.34 16.78 27.97
N GLN A 147 -23.64 16.92 26.84
CA GLN A 147 -23.03 18.20 26.45
C GLN A 147 -23.97 19.13 25.66
N VAL A 148 -25.13 18.65 25.20
CA VAL A 148 -26.10 19.45 24.43
C VAL A 148 -27.06 20.24 25.35
N ASP A 149 -27.28 19.81 26.59
CA ASP A 149 -28.28 20.43 27.50
C ASP A 149 -27.77 21.62 28.33
N ARG A 150 -26.49 21.97 28.29
CA ARG A 150 -25.97 23.18 28.97
C ARG A 150 -25.79 24.35 28.02
N GLN A 151 -26.89 24.99 27.67
CA GLN A 151 -26.87 26.38 27.17
C GLN A 151 -27.29 27.31 28.32
N PRO A 152 -26.42 28.22 28.81
CA PRO A 152 -26.82 29.13 29.89
C PRO A 152 -27.70 30.27 29.35
N GLU A 153 -28.86 30.45 30.00
CA GLU A 153 -29.83 31.54 29.76
C GLU A 153 -29.15 32.93 29.80
N PRO A 154 -29.44 33.81 28.83
CA PRO A 154 -28.91 35.17 28.83
C PRO A 154 -29.60 36.01 29.90
N ARG A 155 -28.80 36.64 30.78
CA ARG A 155 -29.25 37.67 31.74
C ARG A 155 -29.55 39.00 31.06
#